data_AF-A0A916DK08-F1
#
_entry.id   AF-A0A916DK08-F1
#
_cell.length_a   1.000
_cell.length_b   1.000
_cell.length_c   1.000
_cell.angle_alpha   90.00
_cell.angle_beta   90.00
_cell.angle_gamma   90.00
#
_symmetry.space_group_name_H-M   'P 1'
#
loop_
_entity.id
_entity.type
_entity.pdbx_description
1 polymer ?
#
loop_
_entity_poly.entity_id
_entity_poly.type
_entity_poly.pdbx_seq_one_letter_code
_entity_poly.pdbx_strand_id
1 'polypeptide(L)'
;MTHDPDGPVHPAEVQLAPTFDHASCLGFNLRDEERLDRMRPGSNRTVESFADRAASKLYLVDVESAKPLSPLGAFVEATKDRPAARHAWIERARRITDEQLRGIIAAVPRERMSIPARDFALAHLRVNRARIGALEPQ
;
A
#
# COMPACT_ATOMS: atom_id res chain seq x y z
N MET A 1 -25.28 -48.88 -14.19
CA MET A 1 -24.68 -47.57 -13.81
C MET A 1 -24.01 -47.01 -15.04
N THR A 2 -24.72 -46.17 -15.79
CA THR A 2 -24.21 -45.46 -16.96
C THR A 2 -23.43 -44.24 -16.45
N HIS A 3 -22.12 -44.23 -16.68
CA HIS A 3 -21.30 -43.03 -16.51
C HIS A 3 -21.57 -42.15 -17.73
N ASP A 4 -22.22 -41.02 -17.53
CA ASP A 4 -22.45 -40.03 -18.58
C ASP A 4 -21.21 -39.13 -18.65
N PRO A 5 -20.40 -39.17 -19.71
CA PRO A 5 -19.16 -38.40 -19.83
C PRO A 5 -19.39 -36.92 -20.19
N ASP A 6 -20.62 -36.55 -20.57
CA ASP A 6 -21.00 -35.19 -21.04
C ASP A 6 -21.80 -34.39 -20.01
N GLY A 7 -21.74 -34.76 -18.73
CA GLY A 7 -22.35 -33.97 -17.65
C GLY A 7 -21.80 -32.53 -17.64
N PRO A 8 -22.63 -31.49 -17.43
CA PRO A 8 -22.19 -30.10 -17.50
C PRO A 8 -21.06 -29.85 -16.50
N VAL A 9 -19.87 -29.56 -17.02
CA VAL A 9 -18.74 -29.07 -16.23
C VAL A 9 -19.12 -27.68 -15.77
N HIS A 10 -19.52 -27.54 -14.51
CA HIS A 10 -19.70 -26.23 -13.90
C HIS A 10 -18.35 -25.50 -13.98
N PRO A 11 -18.29 -24.30 -14.59
CA PRO A 11 -17.05 -23.53 -14.62
C PRO A 11 -16.61 -23.29 -13.18
N ALA A 12 -15.36 -23.64 -12.87
CA ALA A 12 -14.78 -23.40 -11.56
C ALA A 12 -15.00 -21.92 -11.19
N GLU A 13 -15.50 -21.68 -9.98
CA GLU A 13 -15.79 -20.35 -9.49
C GLU A 13 -14.49 -19.51 -9.50
N VAL A 14 -14.50 -18.40 -10.25
CA VAL A 14 -13.33 -17.53 -10.35
C VAL A 14 -13.33 -16.56 -9.17
N GLN A 15 -12.27 -16.60 -8.37
CA GLN A 15 -12.10 -15.72 -7.21
C GLN A 15 -10.80 -14.92 -7.33
N LEU A 16 -10.76 -13.75 -6.69
CA LEU A 16 -9.52 -12.99 -6.55
C LEU A 16 -8.59 -13.71 -5.58
N ALA A 17 -7.32 -13.87 -5.99
CA ALA A 17 -6.29 -14.29 -5.06
C ALA A 17 -6.12 -13.23 -3.94
N PRO A 18 -5.72 -13.64 -2.72
CA PRO A 18 -5.24 -12.70 -1.72
C PRO A 18 -4.11 -11.84 -2.29
N THR A 19 -3.94 -10.63 -1.76
CA THR A 19 -2.79 -9.79 -2.18
C THR A 19 -1.47 -10.44 -1.73
N PHE A 20 -0.43 -10.36 -2.57
CA PHE A 20 0.87 -10.97 -2.33
C PHE A 20 2.01 -10.03 -2.77
N ASP A 21 3.26 -10.44 -2.50
CA ASP A 21 4.50 -9.73 -2.86
C ASP A 21 4.67 -8.33 -2.22
N HIS A 22 4.32 -8.20 -0.94
CA HIS A 22 4.50 -6.96 -0.18
C HIS A 22 5.92 -6.80 0.43
N ALA A 23 6.86 -7.68 0.08
CA ALA A 23 8.19 -7.72 0.69
C ALA A 23 9.02 -6.46 0.39
N SER A 24 8.76 -5.80 -0.75
CA SER A 24 9.45 -4.57 -1.15
C SER A 24 8.85 -3.28 -0.55
N CYS A 25 8.02 -3.38 0.49
CA CYS A 25 7.37 -2.23 1.14
C CYS A 25 8.12 -1.76 2.40
N LEU A 26 7.56 -0.76 3.10
CA LEU A 26 7.97 -0.31 4.44
C LEU A 26 9.45 0.12 4.57
N GLY A 27 10.09 0.50 3.46
CA GLY A 27 11.51 0.86 3.44
C GLY A 27 12.44 -0.30 3.77
N PHE A 28 12.12 -1.53 3.31
CA PHE A 28 12.92 -2.74 3.57
C PHE A 28 14.40 -2.59 3.20
N ASN A 29 14.71 -1.81 2.17
CA ASN A 29 16.06 -1.60 1.65
C ASN A 29 16.86 -0.51 2.40
N LEU A 30 16.24 0.19 3.35
CA LEU A 30 16.92 1.21 4.14
C LEU A 30 17.79 0.56 5.21
N ARG A 31 18.92 1.20 5.53
CA ARG A 31 19.69 0.91 6.73
C ARG A 31 19.14 1.70 7.92
N ASP A 32 19.44 1.27 9.13
CA ASP A 32 18.90 1.91 10.34
C ASP A 32 19.39 3.35 10.50
N GLU A 33 20.62 3.66 10.12
CA GLU A 33 21.14 5.03 10.14
C GLU A 33 20.32 5.94 9.21
N GLU A 34 19.92 5.43 8.05
CA GLU A 34 19.10 6.15 7.08
C GLU A 34 17.66 6.34 7.56
N ARG A 35 17.13 5.39 8.33
CA ARG A 35 15.81 5.51 8.96
C ARG A 35 15.83 6.58 10.06
N LEU A 36 16.85 6.56 10.92
CA LEU A 36 17.02 7.54 11.99
C LEU A 36 17.21 8.95 11.43
N ASP A 37 18.03 9.11 10.38
CA ASP A 37 18.20 10.39 9.69
C ASP A 37 16.87 10.93 9.15
N ARG A 38 16.00 10.07 8.59
CA ARG A 38 14.69 10.47 8.07
C ARG A 38 13.67 10.87 9.14
N MET A 39 13.84 10.39 10.36
CA MET A 39 12.98 10.72 11.49
C MET A 39 13.52 11.88 12.33
N ARG A 40 14.73 12.37 12.02
CA ARG A 40 15.36 13.49 12.74
C ARG A 40 14.70 14.83 12.34
N PRO A 41 14.33 15.69 13.31
CA PRO A 41 13.86 17.04 13.01
C PRO A 41 14.87 17.84 12.19
N GLY A 42 14.39 18.52 11.15
CA GLY A 42 15.24 19.32 10.25
C GLY A 42 16.05 18.52 9.23
N SER A 43 15.81 17.20 9.09
CA SER A 43 16.39 16.42 8.01
C SER A 43 15.90 16.90 6.64
N ASN A 44 16.80 16.94 5.66
CA ASN A 44 16.46 17.23 4.25
C ASN A 44 15.87 16.02 3.53
N ARG A 45 15.86 14.85 4.17
CA ARG A 45 15.31 13.59 3.65
C ARG A 45 14.36 13.06 4.69
N THR A 46 13.08 13.39 4.63
CA THR A 46 12.10 12.99 5.64
C THR A 46 11.36 11.70 5.26
N VAL A 47 10.54 11.19 6.17
CA VAL A 47 9.64 10.05 5.89
C VAL A 47 8.62 10.42 4.79
N GLU A 48 8.16 11.67 4.77
CA GLU A 48 7.25 12.21 3.75
C GLU A 48 7.93 12.25 2.38
N SER A 49 9.15 12.79 2.28
CA SER A 49 9.85 12.84 0.99
C SER A 49 10.25 11.45 0.50
N PHE A 50 10.46 10.49 1.41
CA PHE A 50 10.58 9.08 1.03
C PHE A 50 9.28 8.53 0.43
N ALA A 51 8.12 8.83 1.03
CA ALA A 51 6.82 8.43 0.51
C ALA A 51 6.47 9.10 -0.84
N ASP A 52 6.89 10.35 -1.07
CA ASP A 52 6.68 11.07 -2.34
C ASP A 52 7.40 10.44 -3.52
N ARG A 53 8.53 9.79 -3.26
CA ARG A 53 9.34 9.14 -4.29
C ARG A 53 8.80 7.78 -4.73
N ALA A 54 7.72 7.30 -4.11
CA ALA A 54 7.10 6.03 -4.49
C ALA A 54 6.52 6.14 -5.90
N ALA A 55 6.99 5.28 -6.80
CA ALA A 55 6.42 5.08 -8.12
C ALA A 55 5.67 3.73 -8.13
N SER A 56 4.43 3.75 -8.61
CA SER A 56 3.78 2.50 -9.00
C SER A 56 4.46 1.97 -10.28
N LYS A 57 4.30 0.70 -10.63
CA LYS A 57 4.70 0.22 -11.97
C LYS A 57 3.54 0.30 -12.96
N LEU A 58 2.60 1.21 -12.72
CA LEU A 58 1.39 1.40 -13.53
C LEU A 58 1.56 2.65 -14.39
N TYR A 59 1.17 2.53 -15.65
CA TYR A 59 1.35 3.56 -16.67
C TYR A 59 0.00 3.81 -17.34
N LEU A 60 -0.22 5.06 -17.78
CA LEU A 60 -1.33 5.37 -18.66
C LEU A 60 -0.97 4.95 -20.08
N VAL A 61 -1.90 4.30 -20.78
CA VAL A 61 -1.67 3.72 -22.10
C VAL A 61 -1.42 4.81 -23.16
N ASP A 62 -2.08 5.97 -23.02
CA ASP A 62 -2.15 7.01 -24.08
C ASP A 62 -1.36 8.28 -23.75
N VAL A 63 -0.36 8.21 -22.86
CA VAL A 63 0.44 9.37 -22.49
C VAL A 63 1.86 9.21 -23.03
N GLU A 64 2.31 10.14 -23.88
CA GLU A 64 3.67 10.15 -24.46
C GLU A 64 4.78 10.13 -23.40
N SER A 65 4.46 10.59 -22.18
CA SER A 65 5.33 10.50 -21.02
C SER A 65 5.37 9.07 -20.47
N ALA A 66 6.53 8.41 -20.62
CA ALA A 66 6.86 7.10 -20.05
C ALA A 66 7.02 7.08 -18.51
N LYS A 67 6.39 8.02 -17.79
CA LYS A 67 6.51 8.09 -16.33
C LYS A 67 5.43 7.23 -15.68
N PRO A 68 5.81 6.36 -14.72
CA PRO A 68 4.82 5.65 -13.94
C PRO A 68 3.98 6.60 -13.09
N LEU A 69 2.74 6.21 -12.83
CA LEU A 69 1.89 6.87 -11.85
C LEU A 69 2.48 6.70 -10.44
N SER A 70 2.27 7.66 -9.54
CA SER A 70 2.45 7.40 -8.11
C SER A 70 1.37 6.41 -7.63
N PRO A 71 1.55 5.70 -6.50
CA PRO A 71 0.52 4.84 -5.94
C PRO A 71 -0.83 5.56 -5.72
N LEU A 72 -0.81 6.81 -5.24
CA LEU A 72 -2.02 7.61 -5.07
C LEU A 72 -2.62 8.00 -6.43
N GLY A 73 -1.79 8.37 -7.41
CA GLY A 73 -2.24 8.66 -8.77
C GLY A 73 -2.91 7.45 -9.43
N ALA A 74 -2.31 6.26 -9.27
CA ALA A 74 -2.88 5.01 -9.75
C ALA A 74 -4.21 4.67 -9.07
N PHE A 75 -4.34 4.90 -7.76
CA PHE A 75 -5.61 4.75 -7.04
C PHE A 75 -6.69 5.71 -7.56
N VAL A 76 -6.34 6.99 -7.73
CA VAL A 76 -7.24 8.00 -8.28
C VAL A 76 -7.69 7.62 -9.69
N GLU A 77 -6.77 7.22 -10.55
CA GLU A 77 -7.09 6.81 -11.92
C GLU A 77 -8.00 5.57 -11.94
N ALA A 78 -7.64 4.52 -11.19
CA ALA A 78 -8.39 3.26 -11.15
C ALA A 78 -9.82 3.42 -10.61
N THR A 79 -10.09 4.48 -9.86
CA THR A 79 -11.38 4.74 -9.21
C THR A 79 -12.10 5.96 -9.77
N LYS A 80 -11.61 6.59 -10.84
CA LYS A 80 -12.18 7.84 -11.40
C LYS A 80 -13.65 7.73 -11.78
N ASP A 81 -14.06 6.58 -12.32
CA ASP A 81 -15.46 6.29 -12.72
C ASP A 81 -16.20 5.44 -11.68
N ARG A 82 -15.65 5.29 -10.46
CA ARG A 82 -16.16 4.41 -9.41
C ARG A 82 -16.19 5.13 -8.04
N PRO A 83 -17.00 6.19 -7.87
CA PRO A 83 -17.02 7.02 -6.66
C PRO A 83 -17.33 6.21 -5.39
N ALA A 84 -18.27 5.27 -5.47
CA ALA A 84 -18.60 4.40 -4.35
C ALA A 84 -17.39 3.54 -3.89
N ALA A 85 -16.61 3.02 -4.83
CA ALA A 85 -15.40 2.25 -4.52
C ALA A 85 -14.32 3.15 -3.91
N ARG A 86 -14.11 4.34 -4.49
CA ARG A 86 -13.19 5.36 -3.97
C ARG A 86 -13.50 5.69 -2.52
N HIS A 87 -14.74 6.12 -2.25
CA HIS A 87 -15.20 6.46 -0.91
C HIS A 87 -15.03 5.28 0.06
N ALA A 88 -15.42 4.07 -0.34
CA ALA A 88 -15.32 2.91 0.53
C ALA A 88 -13.86 2.54 0.90
N TRP A 89 -12.88 2.81 0.05
CA TRP A 89 -11.47 2.58 0.36
C TRP A 89 -10.85 3.71 1.18
N ILE A 90 -11.20 4.97 0.90
CA ILE A 90 -10.77 6.13 1.71
C ILE A 90 -11.29 5.99 3.15
N GLU A 91 -12.57 5.65 3.33
CA GLU A 91 -13.16 5.45 4.64
C GLU A 91 -12.52 4.28 5.41
N ARG A 92 -12.17 3.19 4.72
CA ARG A 92 -11.40 2.10 5.34
C ARG A 92 -10.04 2.59 5.83
N ALA A 93 -9.32 3.38 5.03
CA ALA A 93 -8.03 3.94 5.44
C ALA A 93 -8.17 4.88 6.65
N ARG A 94 -9.20 5.73 6.69
CA ARG A 94 -9.48 6.65 7.81
C ARG A 94 -9.76 5.92 9.12
N ARG A 95 -10.40 4.75 9.06
CA ARG A 95 -10.73 3.92 10.24
C ARG A 95 -9.54 3.17 10.83
N ILE A 96 -8.42 3.07 10.11
CA ILE A 96 -7.22 2.43 10.63
C ILE A 96 -6.67 3.29 11.77
N THR A 97 -6.70 2.78 12.99
CA THR A 97 -6.22 3.50 14.16
C THR A 97 -4.71 3.39 14.31
N ASP A 98 -4.13 4.32 15.06
CA ASP A 98 -2.71 4.27 15.39
C ASP A 98 -2.34 3.03 16.23
N GLU A 99 -3.27 2.58 17.07
CA GLU A 99 -3.13 1.36 17.87
C GLU A 99 -3.06 0.11 16.98
N GLN A 100 -3.92 0.01 15.96
CA GLN A 100 -3.87 -1.10 15.01
C GLN A 100 -2.53 -1.15 14.26
N LEU A 101 -2.01 0.01 13.82
CA LEU A 101 -0.71 0.07 13.16
C LEU A 101 0.41 -0.37 14.11
N ARG A 102 0.43 0.12 15.35
CA ARG A 102 1.39 -0.31 16.36
C ARG A 102 1.31 -1.81 16.63
N GLY A 103 0.10 -2.35 16.78
CA GLY A 103 -0.13 -3.77 17.04
C GLY A 103 0.45 -4.68 15.94
N ILE A 104 0.22 -4.33 14.67
CA ILE A 104 0.76 -5.08 13.53
C ILE A 104 2.29 -5.05 13.51
N ILE A 105 2.90 -3.87 13.72
CA ILE A 105 4.36 -3.74 13.75
C ILE A 105 4.96 -4.44 14.97
N ALA A 106 4.27 -4.40 16.12
CA ALA A 106 4.69 -5.05 17.36
C ALA A 106 4.75 -6.58 17.23
N ALA A 107 3.85 -7.17 16.44
CA ALA A 107 3.75 -8.61 16.22
C ALA A 107 4.97 -9.22 15.47
N VAL A 108 5.75 -8.40 14.76
CA VAL A 108 7.00 -8.89 14.15
C VAL A 108 8.01 -9.17 15.27
N PRO A 109 8.79 -10.28 15.24
CA PRO A 109 9.83 -10.54 16.24
C PRO A 109 10.93 -9.46 16.26
N ARG A 110 11.53 -9.18 17.43
CA ARG A 110 12.55 -8.12 17.60
C ARG A 110 13.84 -8.44 16.86
N GLU A 111 14.13 -9.72 16.69
CA GLU A 111 15.28 -10.27 15.98
C GLU A 111 15.12 -10.14 14.46
N ARG A 112 13.89 -9.85 13.98
CA ARG A 112 13.57 -9.68 12.56
C ARG A 112 13.34 -8.23 12.14
N MET A 113 13.07 -7.35 13.09
CA MET A 113 12.83 -5.93 12.83
C MET A 113 13.34 -5.08 13.99
N SER A 114 14.41 -4.35 13.73
CA SER A 114 15.05 -3.44 14.68
C SER A 114 14.10 -2.31 15.11
N ILE A 115 14.45 -1.62 16.19
CA ILE A 115 13.66 -0.49 16.69
C ILE A 115 13.56 0.63 15.62
N PRO A 116 14.66 1.08 14.97
CA PRO A 116 14.57 2.09 13.91
C PRO A 116 13.70 1.65 12.73
N ALA A 117 13.73 0.35 12.36
CA ALA A 117 12.87 -0.20 11.33
C ALA A 117 11.38 -0.13 11.69
N ARG A 118 11.02 -0.46 12.94
CA ARG A 118 9.64 -0.36 13.43
C ARG A 118 9.14 1.08 13.44
N ASP A 119 9.94 1.99 13.98
CA ASP A 119 9.58 3.40 14.12
C ASP A 119 9.40 4.04 12.73
N PHE A 120 10.32 3.75 11.81
CA PHE A 120 10.20 4.21 10.42
C PHE A 120 8.98 3.63 9.72
N ALA A 121 8.73 2.32 9.84
CA ALA A 121 7.57 1.69 9.23
C ALA A 121 6.26 2.30 9.75
N LEU A 122 6.16 2.54 11.06
CA LEU A 122 5.00 3.18 11.67
C LEU A 122 4.81 4.62 11.19
N ALA A 123 5.88 5.42 11.14
CA ALA A 123 5.84 6.78 10.60
C ALA A 123 5.42 6.77 9.12
N HIS A 124 5.96 5.87 8.32
CA HIS A 124 5.63 5.74 6.90
C HIS A 124 4.17 5.32 6.67
N LEU A 125 3.65 4.40 7.48
CA LEU A 125 2.24 4.01 7.43
C LEU A 125 1.30 5.16 7.81
N ARG A 126 1.67 5.97 8.83
CA ARG A 126 0.91 7.17 9.21
C ARG A 126 0.84 8.20 8.09
N VAL A 127 1.98 8.48 7.44
CA VAL A 127 2.06 9.39 6.29
C VAL A 127 1.15 8.91 5.17
N ASN A 128 1.24 7.63 4.77
CA ASN A 128 0.39 7.09 3.71
C ASN A 128 -1.10 7.09 4.09
N ARG A 129 -1.45 6.70 5.31
CA ARG A 129 -2.84 6.74 5.81
C ARG A 129 -3.41 8.16 5.74
N ALA A 130 -2.65 9.15 6.21
CA ALA A 130 -3.08 10.55 6.18
C ALA A 130 -3.30 11.04 4.74
N ARG A 131 -2.40 10.69 3.82
CA ARG A 131 -2.53 11.06 2.40
C ARG A 131 -3.74 10.44 1.72
N ILE A 132 -3.99 9.15 1.95
CA ILE A 132 -5.19 8.48 1.42
C ILE A 132 -6.45 9.10 2.03
N GLY A 133 -6.43 9.35 3.34
CA GLY A 133 -7.57 9.96 4.06
C GLY A 133 -7.85 11.41 3.68
N ALA A 134 -6.87 12.13 3.12
CA ALA A 134 -7.01 13.50 2.63
C ALA A 134 -7.49 13.60 1.18
N LEU A 135 -7.66 12.47 0.47
CA LEU A 135 -8.30 12.47 -0.84
C LEU A 135 -9.79 12.81 -0.71
N GLU A 136 -10.30 13.62 -1.64
CA GLU A 136 -11.72 13.94 -1.71
C GLU A 136 -12.53 12.68 -2.10
N PRO A 137 -13.56 12.32 -1.33
CA PRO A 137 -14.56 11.37 -1.79
C PRO A 137 -15.47 12.10 -2.80
N GLN A 138 -15.31 11.79 -4.08
CA GLN A 138 -16.18 12.28 -5.15
C GLN A 138 -17.58 11.67 -5.08
#